data_AF-A0A7Y1UM75-F1
#
_entry.id   AF-A0A7Y1UM75-F1
#
_cell.length_a   1.000
_cell.length_b   1.000
_cell.length_c   1.000
_cell.angle_alpha   90.00
_cell.angle_beta   90.00
_cell.angle_gamma   90.00
#
_symmetry.space_group_name_H-M   'P 1'
#
loop_
_entity.id
_entity.type
_entity.pdbx_description
1 polymer ?
#
loop_
_entity_poly.entity_id
_entity_poly.type
_entity_poly.pdbx_seq_one_letter_code
_entity_poly.pdbx_strand_id
1 'polypeptide(L)'
;LVFGATLGVAGFAWLLVTTNLLAAALSTAGLLFYVFVYTLWLKRTTTQNIVIGGAAGSVPALVGWAAVTGDLAVGAWIMFAIIFFWTPPHFWALALRYRDDYSRADVPMLPVVVGERPTLDAVVAYSVLVTGVSLLLYIAAPVGWFYLAAAIVLGIVLIAASLRLRAEPKRAMSFFGYSNVYLAGIFVAMAVGAVIG
;
A
#
# COMPACT_ATOMS: atom_id res chain seq x y z
N LEU A 1 20.42 9.36 14.86
CA LEU A 1 20.80 9.85 13.52
C LEU A 1 21.93 9.05 12.91
N VAL A 2 23.10 8.96 13.56
CA VAL A 2 24.25 8.17 13.05
C VAL A 2 23.85 6.74 12.64
N PHE A 3 23.20 5.98 13.54
CA PHE A 3 22.73 4.63 13.24
C PHE A 3 21.85 4.53 11.98
N GLY A 4 20.87 5.43 11.84
CA GLY A 4 19.98 5.45 10.66
C GLY A 4 20.71 5.83 9.37
N ALA A 5 21.65 6.78 9.44
CA ALA A 5 22.50 7.13 8.31
C ALA A 5 23.42 5.97 7.92
N THR A 6 24.02 5.28 8.89
CA THR A 6 24.86 4.09 8.65
C THR A 6 24.06 2.98 7.97
N LEU A 7 22.86 2.67 8.46
CA LEU A 7 21.98 1.67 7.82
C LEU A 7 21.55 2.09 6.41
N GLY A 8 21.24 3.38 6.20
CA GLY A 8 20.87 3.89 4.88
C GLY A 8 22.01 3.77 3.87
N VAL A 9 23.22 4.17 4.25
CA VAL A 9 24.42 4.05 3.40
C VAL A 9 24.78 2.59 3.16
N ALA A 10 24.72 1.74 4.19
CA ALA A 10 24.98 0.31 4.06
C ALA A 10 23.95 -0.36 3.15
N GLY A 11 22.67 -0.03 3.26
CA GLY A 11 21.61 -0.54 2.39
C GLY A 11 21.77 -0.11 0.93
N PHE A 12 22.15 1.15 0.68
CA PHE A 12 22.47 1.63 -0.65
C PHE A 12 23.66 0.88 -1.26
N ALA A 13 24.77 0.77 -0.52
CA ALA A 13 25.96 0.06 -0.98
C ALA A 13 25.66 -1.42 -1.25
N TRP A 14 24.88 -2.06 -0.38
CA TRP A 14 24.45 -3.44 -0.56
C TRP A 14 23.68 -3.61 -1.87
N LEU A 15 22.64 -2.81 -2.11
CA LEU A 15 21.86 -2.89 -3.34
C LEU A 15 22.68 -2.55 -4.58
N LEU A 16 23.58 -1.56 -4.51
CA LEU A 16 24.44 -1.19 -5.63
C LEU A 16 25.37 -2.34 -6.04
N VAL A 17 25.94 -3.06 -5.06
CA VAL A 17 26.88 -4.17 -5.31
C VAL A 17 26.14 -5.46 -5.70
N THR A 18 24.97 -5.73 -5.12
CA THR A 18 24.25 -7.00 -5.31
C THR A 18 23.20 -6.97 -6.42
N THR A 19 22.74 -5.79 -6.84
CA THR A 19 21.68 -5.62 -7.83
C THR A 19 22.09 -4.60 -8.89
N ASN A 20 21.63 -3.35 -8.79
CA ASN A 20 21.96 -2.26 -9.69
C ASN A 20 21.70 -0.88 -9.05
N LEU A 21 22.19 0.16 -9.73
CA LEU A 21 22.05 1.55 -9.29
C LEU A 21 20.58 2.01 -9.20
N LEU A 22 19.71 1.54 -10.10
CA LEU A 22 18.30 1.94 -10.12
C LEU A 22 17.58 1.49 -8.86
N ALA A 23 17.73 0.22 -8.47
CA ALA A 23 17.16 -0.33 -7.24
C ALA A 23 17.71 0.38 -5.99
N ALA A 24 19.01 0.63 -5.93
CA ALA A 24 19.66 1.35 -4.83
C ALA A 24 19.14 2.79 -4.70
N ALA A 25 19.01 3.50 -5.83
CA ALA A 25 18.50 4.86 -5.89
C ALA A 25 17.02 4.93 -5.48
N LEU A 26 16.17 4.01 -5.95
CA LEU A 26 14.76 3.93 -5.57
C LEU A 26 14.59 3.65 -4.08
N SER A 27 15.36 2.71 -3.52
CA SER A 27 15.33 2.39 -2.09
C SER A 27 15.68 3.62 -1.25
N THR A 28 16.74 4.34 -1.65
CA THR A 28 17.17 5.57 -0.96
C THR A 28 16.13 6.68 -1.11
N ALA A 29 15.57 6.88 -2.31
CA ALA A 29 14.52 7.86 -2.53
C ALA A 29 13.28 7.57 -1.68
N GLY A 30 12.86 6.30 -1.58
CA GLY A 30 11.76 5.87 -0.72
C GLY A 30 12.04 6.12 0.77
N LEU A 31 13.27 5.84 1.24
CA LEU A 31 13.69 6.13 2.60
C LEU A 31 13.66 7.63 2.91
N LEU A 32 14.23 8.46 2.03
CA LEU A 32 14.24 9.91 2.21
C LEU A 32 12.82 10.48 2.18
N PHE A 33 11.98 9.99 1.28
CA PHE A 33 10.57 10.38 1.23
C PHE A 33 9.84 9.98 2.52
N TYR A 34 10.05 8.77 3.04
CA TYR A 34 9.47 8.34 4.32
C TYR A 34 9.88 9.24 5.49
N VAL A 35 11.16 9.61 5.57
CA VAL A 35 11.69 10.41 6.67
C VAL A 35 11.24 11.87 6.54
N PHE A 36 11.56 12.53 5.43
CA PHE A 36 11.36 13.97 5.28
C PHE A 36 9.91 14.32 4.95
N VAL A 37 9.32 13.62 3.98
CA VAL A 37 7.99 13.96 3.47
C VAL A 37 6.92 13.40 4.40
N TYR A 38 6.94 12.11 4.71
CA TYR A 38 5.92 11.51 5.57
C TYR A 38 6.13 11.84 7.06
N THR A 39 7.26 11.44 7.64
CA THR A 39 7.43 11.43 9.10
C THR A 39 7.59 12.83 9.69
N LEU A 40 8.44 13.66 9.11
CA LEU A 40 8.73 15.00 9.63
C LEU A 40 7.65 16.02 9.24
N TRP A 41 7.09 15.91 8.03
CA TRP A 41 6.16 16.92 7.51
C TRP A 41 4.70 16.46 7.55
N LEU A 42 4.29 15.55 6.66
CA LEU A 42 2.87 15.26 6.40
C LEU A 42 2.14 14.68 7.62
N LYS A 43 2.79 13.78 8.37
CA LYS A 43 2.17 13.04 9.48
C LYS A 43 1.47 13.95 10.49
N ARG A 44 2.03 15.15 10.74
CA ARG A 44 1.51 16.12 11.72
C ARG A 44 0.76 17.30 11.11
N THR A 45 0.68 17.40 9.78
CA THR A 45 0.19 18.62 9.10
C THR A 45 -1.02 18.41 8.20
N THR A 46 -1.32 17.19 7.76
CA THR A 46 -2.42 16.96 6.80
C THR A 46 -3.17 15.64 7.02
N THR A 47 -4.44 15.62 6.62
CA THR A 47 -5.30 14.44 6.53
C THR A 47 -4.93 13.48 5.40
N GLN A 48 -4.14 13.96 4.44
CA GLN A 48 -3.60 13.16 3.33
C GLN A 48 -2.30 12.43 3.71
N ASN A 49 -1.93 12.46 5.00
CA ASN A 49 -0.71 11.83 5.51
C ASN A 49 -0.59 10.35 5.13
N ILE A 50 -1.69 9.60 5.19
CA ILE A 50 -1.72 8.17 4.83
C ILE A 50 -1.69 7.97 3.31
N VAL A 51 -2.39 8.79 2.54
CA VAL A 51 -2.42 8.65 1.06
C VAL A 51 -1.04 8.93 0.50
N ILE A 52 -0.45 10.08 0.84
CA ILE A 52 0.86 10.48 0.34
C ILE A 52 1.96 9.64 1.00
N GLY A 53 1.85 9.36 2.31
CA GLY A 53 2.78 8.49 3.03
C GLY A 53 2.78 7.05 2.50
N GLY A 54 1.65 6.57 2.00
CA GLY A 54 1.52 5.27 1.35
C GLY A 54 2.44 5.10 0.15
N ALA A 55 2.79 6.19 -0.55
CA ALA A 55 3.77 6.13 -1.64
C ALA A 55 5.11 5.55 -1.18
N ALA A 56 5.56 5.92 0.03
CA ALA A 56 6.80 5.39 0.59
C ALA A 56 6.72 3.88 0.83
N GLY A 57 5.57 3.39 1.30
CA GLY A 57 5.32 1.97 1.53
C GLY A 57 5.16 1.16 0.24
N SER A 58 4.88 1.81 -0.88
CA SER A 58 4.75 1.20 -2.20
C SER A 58 6.07 1.09 -2.98
N VAL A 59 7.07 1.93 -2.67
CA VAL A 59 8.40 1.92 -3.31
C VAL A 59 9.08 0.53 -3.30
N PRO A 60 8.98 -0.30 -2.25
CA PRO A 60 9.59 -1.63 -2.26
C PRO A 60 9.20 -2.52 -3.44
N ALA A 61 7.99 -2.37 -4.00
CA ALA A 61 7.59 -3.10 -5.21
C ALA A 61 8.42 -2.67 -6.43
N LEU A 62 8.68 -1.36 -6.59
CA LEU A 62 9.55 -0.84 -7.65
C LEU A 62 10.99 -1.28 -7.46
N VAL A 63 11.49 -1.25 -6.21
CA VAL A 63 12.85 -1.71 -5.88
C VAL A 63 13.01 -3.19 -6.22
N GLY A 64 12.06 -4.04 -5.84
CA GLY A 64 12.10 -5.48 -6.12
C GLY A 64 12.07 -5.78 -7.62
N TRP A 65 11.24 -5.07 -8.39
CA TRP A 65 11.22 -5.20 -9.85
C TRP A 65 12.55 -4.76 -10.48
N ALA A 66 12.98 -3.52 -10.19
CA ALA A 66 14.19 -2.95 -10.75
C ALA A 66 15.43 -3.76 -10.37
N ALA A 67 15.47 -4.38 -9.19
CA ALA A 67 16.59 -5.24 -8.76
C ALA A 67 16.82 -6.43 -9.69
N VAL A 68 15.75 -6.97 -10.29
CA VAL A 68 15.81 -8.14 -11.19
C VAL A 68 15.91 -7.72 -12.65
N THR A 69 15.12 -6.73 -13.09
CA THR A 69 15.01 -6.38 -14.52
C THR A 69 15.94 -5.24 -14.94
N GLY A 70 16.39 -4.41 -14.01
CA GLY A 70 17.12 -3.17 -14.30
C GLY A 70 16.27 -2.05 -14.91
N ASP A 71 14.94 -2.20 -14.95
CA ASP A 71 14.00 -1.22 -15.52
C ASP A 71 12.78 -0.95 -14.63
N LEU A 72 11.86 -0.10 -15.11
CA LEU A 72 10.56 0.16 -14.48
C LEU A 72 9.43 0.01 -15.51
N ALA A 73 9.18 -1.23 -15.91
CA ALA A 73 8.06 -1.55 -16.78
C ALA A 73 6.70 -1.18 -16.15
N VAL A 74 5.65 -1.14 -16.97
CA VAL A 74 4.29 -0.78 -16.54
C VAL A 74 3.80 -1.68 -15.40
N GLY A 75 4.15 -2.97 -15.40
CA GLY A 75 3.82 -3.90 -14.32
C GLY A 75 4.34 -3.46 -12.94
N ALA A 76 5.57 -2.93 -12.87
CA ALA A 76 6.16 -2.42 -11.63
C ALA A 76 5.33 -1.27 -11.04
N TRP A 77 4.93 -0.34 -11.89
CA TRP A 77 4.10 0.81 -11.51
C TRP A 77 2.69 0.40 -11.08
N ILE A 78 2.13 -0.65 -11.68
CA ILE A 78 0.84 -1.18 -11.25
C ILE A 78 0.96 -1.87 -9.89
N MET A 79 2.02 -2.66 -9.64
CA MET A 79 2.28 -3.24 -8.31
C MET A 79 2.42 -2.16 -7.24
N PHE A 80 3.14 -1.08 -7.57
CA PHE A 80 3.22 0.12 -6.73
C PHE A 80 1.82 0.69 -6.47
N ALA A 81 1.02 0.87 -7.52
CA ALA A 81 -0.33 1.42 -7.43
C ALA A 81 -1.28 0.54 -6.59
N ILE A 82 -1.17 -0.78 -6.67
CA ILE A 82 -1.94 -1.71 -5.83
C ILE A 82 -1.66 -1.44 -4.35
N ILE A 83 -0.39 -1.42 -3.95
CA ILE A 83 -0.01 -1.14 -2.55
C ILE A 83 -0.43 0.28 -2.15
N PHE A 84 -0.24 1.24 -3.06
CA PHE A 84 -0.53 2.65 -2.82
C PHE A 84 -2.02 2.86 -2.53
N PHE A 85 -2.91 2.36 -3.39
CA PHE A 85 -4.36 2.51 -3.22
C PHE A 85 -4.95 1.56 -2.18
N TRP A 86 -4.27 0.46 -1.85
CA TRP A 86 -4.61 -0.39 -0.72
C TRP A 86 -4.33 0.27 0.63
N THR A 87 -3.29 1.09 0.72
CA THR A 87 -2.83 1.68 2.00
C THR A 87 -3.91 2.53 2.68
N PRO A 88 -4.62 3.47 1.99
CA PRO A 88 -5.66 4.29 2.61
C PRO A 88 -6.81 3.49 3.25
N PRO A 89 -7.53 2.58 2.56
CA PRO A 89 -8.65 1.87 3.15
C PRO A 89 -8.20 1.00 4.33
N HIS A 90 -7.01 0.39 4.24
CA HIS A 90 -6.41 -0.39 5.33
C HIS A 90 -6.14 0.46 6.58
N PHE A 91 -5.41 1.57 6.43
CA PHE A 91 -5.07 2.44 7.56
C PHE A 91 -6.26 3.23 8.09
N TRP A 92 -7.22 3.62 7.26
CA TRP A 92 -8.42 4.31 7.74
C TRP A 92 -9.30 3.40 8.58
N ALA A 93 -9.36 2.09 8.30
CA ALA A 93 -10.01 1.14 9.19
C ALA A 93 -9.33 1.08 10.58
N LEU A 94 -8.00 1.13 10.63
CA LEU A 94 -7.27 1.26 11.89
C LEU A 94 -7.57 2.59 12.59
N ALA A 95 -7.59 3.69 11.84
CA ALA A 95 -7.86 5.03 12.36
C ALA A 95 -9.31 5.19 12.88
N LEU A 96 -10.28 4.47 12.31
CA LEU A 96 -11.65 4.41 12.82
C LEU A 96 -11.71 3.75 14.19
N ARG A 97 -10.95 2.65 14.40
CA ARG A 97 -10.91 1.96 15.69
C ARG A 97 -10.25 2.79 16.79
N TYR A 98 -9.16 3.48 16.46
CA TYR A 98 -8.35 4.25 17.42
C TYR A 98 -8.56 5.76 17.27
N ARG A 99 -9.75 6.19 16.84
CA ARG A 99 -10.06 7.58 16.55
C ARG A 99 -9.79 8.51 17.73
N ASP A 100 -10.21 8.08 18.93
CA ASP A 100 -10.05 8.89 20.14
C ASP A 100 -8.58 9.03 20.54
N ASP A 101 -7.77 7.98 20.34
CA ASP A 101 -6.33 8.04 20.60
C ASP A 101 -5.60 8.96 19.62
N TYR A 102 -5.97 8.91 18.33
CA TYR A 102 -5.44 9.84 17.33
C TYR A 102 -5.84 11.29 17.60
N SER A 103 -7.08 11.52 18.05
CA SER A 103 -7.57 12.83 18.46
C SER A 103 -6.80 13.37 19.65
N ARG A 104 -6.60 12.56 20.70
CA ARG A 104 -5.81 12.93 21.89
C ARG A 104 -4.34 13.20 21.60
N ALA A 105 -3.80 12.62 20.54
CA ALA A 105 -2.42 12.80 20.11
C ALA A 105 -2.24 13.93 19.07
N ASP A 106 -3.29 14.72 18.80
CA ASP A 106 -3.31 15.80 17.80
C ASP A 106 -2.84 15.34 16.40
N VAL A 107 -3.14 14.09 16.05
CA VAL A 107 -2.80 13.54 14.73
C VAL A 107 -4.03 13.68 13.82
N PRO A 108 -3.94 14.46 12.72
CA PRO A 108 -5.08 14.76 11.86
C PRO A 108 -5.42 13.58 10.94
N MET A 109 -5.75 12.42 11.49
CA MET A 109 -6.22 11.28 10.71
C MET A 109 -7.57 11.61 10.06
N LEU A 110 -7.84 11.05 8.88
CA LEU A 110 -9.08 11.30 8.14
C LEU A 110 -10.36 11.20 9.02
N PRO A 111 -10.60 10.13 9.81
CA PRO A 111 -11.79 10.05 10.66
C PRO A 111 -11.83 11.05 11.81
N VAL A 112 -10.69 11.61 12.22
CA VAL A 112 -10.64 12.67 13.24
C VAL A 112 -11.14 13.98 12.63
N VAL A 113 -10.74 14.28 11.39
CA VAL A 113 -11.02 15.57 10.74
C VAL A 113 -12.35 15.62 10.01
N VAL A 114 -12.68 14.60 9.20
CA VAL A 114 -13.93 14.59 8.40
C VAL A 114 -15.03 13.71 9.01
N GLY A 115 -14.72 13.01 10.10
CA GLY A 115 -15.66 12.12 10.79
C GLY A 115 -15.76 10.71 10.21
N GLU A 116 -16.55 9.89 10.88
CA GLU A 116 -16.65 8.45 10.61
C GLU A 116 -17.32 8.15 9.26
N ARG A 117 -18.47 8.77 8.95
CA ARG A 117 -19.25 8.43 7.76
C ARG A 117 -18.51 8.71 6.45
N PRO A 118 -17.90 9.90 6.23
CA PRO A 118 -17.13 10.15 5.00
C PRO A 118 -15.88 9.28 4.89
N THR A 119 -15.28 8.89 6.03
CA THR A 119 -14.15 7.96 6.05
C THR A 119 -14.58 6.57 5.57
N LEU A 120 -15.73 6.07 6.03
CA LEU A 120 -16.28 4.79 5.57
C LEU A 120 -16.61 4.81 4.07
N ASP A 121 -17.15 5.93 3.57
CA ASP A 121 -17.41 6.11 2.13
C ASP A 121 -16.09 6.07 1.33
N ALA A 122 -15.05 6.73 1.83
CA ALA A 122 -13.72 6.70 1.23
C ALA A 122 -13.10 5.28 1.25
N VAL A 123 -13.27 4.52 2.33
CA VAL A 123 -12.81 3.13 2.41
C VAL A 123 -13.44 2.27 1.32
N VAL A 124 -14.76 2.40 1.08
CA VAL A 124 -15.45 1.68 0.01
C VAL A 124 -14.92 2.11 -1.37
N ALA A 125 -14.83 3.41 -1.62
CA ALA A 125 -14.35 3.95 -2.90
C ALA A 125 -12.93 3.45 -3.23
N TYR A 126 -12.00 3.51 -2.27
CA TYR A 126 -10.64 3.01 -2.45
C TYR A 126 -10.58 1.48 -2.56
N SER A 127 -11.48 0.73 -1.91
CA SER A 127 -11.56 -0.73 -2.06
C SER A 127 -11.99 -1.15 -3.47
N VAL A 128 -12.90 -0.40 -4.08
CA VAL A 128 -13.28 -0.58 -5.49
C VAL A 128 -12.12 -0.18 -6.41
N LEU A 129 -11.47 0.95 -6.14
CA LEU A 129 -10.33 1.43 -6.93
C LEU A 129 -9.18 0.42 -6.95
N VAL A 130 -8.72 -0.04 -5.78
CA VAL A 130 -7.62 -1.01 -5.70
C VAL A 130 -7.98 -2.33 -6.36
N THR A 131 -9.24 -2.76 -6.29
CA THR A 131 -9.72 -3.94 -7.01
C THR A 131 -9.56 -3.73 -8.53
N GLY A 132 -10.00 -2.59 -9.06
CA GLY A 132 -9.81 -2.25 -10.48
C GLY A 132 -8.33 -2.21 -10.89
N VAL A 133 -7.47 -1.61 -10.07
CA VAL A 133 -6.02 -1.56 -10.31
C VAL A 133 -5.39 -2.95 -10.27
N SER A 134 -5.84 -3.84 -9.38
CA SER A 134 -5.35 -5.22 -9.34
C SER A 134 -5.71 -6.01 -10.60
N LEU A 135 -6.89 -5.77 -11.18
CA LEU A 135 -7.30 -6.41 -12.45
C LEU A 135 -6.51 -5.86 -13.64
N LEU A 136 -6.14 -4.58 -13.61
CA LEU A 136 -5.30 -3.96 -14.64
C LEU A 136 -3.95 -4.67 -14.79
N LEU A 137 -3.39 -5.22 -13.69
CA LEU A 137 -2.13 -5.95 -13.74
C LEU A 137 -2.18 -7.15 -14.69
N TYR A 138 -3.32 -7.84 -14.78
CA TYR A 138 -3.51 -8.96 -15.71
C TYR A 138 -3.41 -8.52 -17.19
N ILE A 139 -3.84 -7.29 -17.49
CA ILE A 139 -3.80 -6.74 -18.85
C ILE A 139 -2.39 -6.27 -19.19
N ALA A 140 -1.69 -5.70 -18.21
CA ALA A 140 -0.41 -5.01 -18.41
C ALA A 140 0.83 -5.90 -18.18
N ALA A 141 0.68 -7.07 -17.56
CA ALA A 141 1.79 -7.97 -17.24
C ALA A 141 1.38 -9.45 -17.39
N PRO A 142 2.31 -10.34 -17.77
CA PRO A 142 2.05 -11.77 -17.91
C PRO A 142 1.99 -12.47 -16.55
N VAL A 143 0.88 -12.31 -15.83
CA VAL A 143 0.67 -12.87 -14.47
C VAL A 143 -0.19 -14.14 -14.46
N GLY A 144 -0.67 -14.60 -15.62
CA GLY A 144 -1.42 -15.83 -15.79
C GLY A 144 -2.90 -15.74 -15.36
N TRP A 145 -3.71 -16.71 -15.81
CA TRP A 145 -5.15 -16.76 -15.55
C TRP A 145 -5.48 -16.99 -14.06
N PHE A 146 -4.59 -17.68 -13.33
CA PHE A 146 -4.74 -17.93 -11.91
C PHE A 146 -4.77 -16.63 -11.11
N TYR A 147 -3.89 -15.68 -11.45
CA TYR A 147 -3.90 -14.34 -10.87
C TYR A 147 -5.24 -13.64 -11.11
N LEU A 148 -5.77 -13.69 -12.34
CA LEU A 148 -7.05 -13.06 -12.67
C LEU A 148 -8.19 -13.61 -11.80
N ALA A 149 -8.29 -14.94 -11.69
CA ALA A 149 -9.31 -15.59 -10.86
C ALA A 149 -9.19 -15.18 -9.38
N ALA A 150 -7.97 -15.20 -8.84
CA ALA A 150 -7.72 -14.76 -7.47
C ALA A 150 -8.04 -13.28 -7.26
N ALA A 151 -7.64 -12.40 -8.18
CA ALA A 151 -7.90 -10.96 -8.10
C ALA A 151 -9.39 -10.63 -8.11
N ILE A 152 -10.19 -11.33 -8.91
CA ILE A 152 -11.65 -11.20 -8.92
C ILE A 152 -12.24 -11.61 -7.57
N VAL A 153 -11.90 -12.82 -7.09
CA VAL A 153 -12.46 -13.36 -5.84
C VAL A 153 -12.07 -12.49 -4.65
N LEU A 154 -10.79 -12.18 -4.50
CA LEU A 154 -10.27 -11.34 -3.42
C LEU A 154 -10.86 -9.93 -3.49
N GLY A 155 -10.99 -9.35 -4.69
CA GLY A 155 -11.61 -8.04 -4.90
C GLY A 155 -13.07 -7.99 -4.47
N ILE A 156 -13.88 -8.99 -4.86
CA ILE A 156 -15.28 -9.11 -4.43
C ILE A 156 -15.37 -9.21 -2.91
N VAL A 157 -14.51 -10.02 -2.28
CA VAL A 157 -14.48 -10.17 -0.81
C VAL A 157 -14.09 -8.86 -0.13
N LEU A 158 -13.09 -8.13 -0.64
CA LEU A 158 -12.66 -6.84 -0.10
C LEU A 158 -13.78 -5.80 -0.19
N ILE A 159 -14.44 -5.69 -1.35
CA ILE A 159 -15.55 -4.76 -1.57
C ILE A 159 -16.72 -5.11 -0.64
N ALA A 160 -17.10 -6.39 -0.56
CA ALA A 160 -18.16 -6.84 0.36
C ALA A 160 -17.80 -6.55 1.83
N ALA A 161 -16.55 -6.74 2.22
CA ALA A 161 -16.06 -6.41 3.56
C ALA A 161 -16.12 -4.89 3.83
N SER A 162 -15.78 -4.06 2.84
CA SER A 162 -15.84 -2.59 2.96
C SER A 162 -17.29 -2.09 3.12
N LEU A 163 -18.24 -2.68 2.39
CA LEU A 163 -19.67 -2.37 2.52
C LEU A 163 -20.23 -2.82 3.87
N ARG A 164 -19.82 -3.99 4.37
CA ARG A 164 -20.16 -4.45 5.72
C ARG A 164 -19.58 -3.54 6.80
N LEU A 165 -18.35 -3.06 6.63
CA LEU A 165 -17.74 -2.08 7.52
C LEU A 165 -18.53 -0.77 7.53
N ARG A 166 -18.95 -0.27 6.35
CA ARG A 166 -19.78 0.93 6.23
C ARG A 166 -21.13 0.79 6.93
N ALA A 167 -21.75 -0.39 6.88
CA ALA A 167 -23.00 -0.67 7.57
C ALA A 167 -22.82 -0.88 9.08
N GLU A 168 -21.71 -1.49 9.50
CA GLU A 168 -21.39 -1.81 10.88
C GLU A 168 -19.96 -1.34 11.24
N PRO A 169 -19.77 -0.08 11.66
CA PRO A 169 -18.44 0.51 11.93
C PRO A 169 -17.60 -0.27 12.95
N LYS A 170 -18.24 -1.00 13.88
CA LYS A 170 -17.60 -1.93 14.83
C LYS A 170 -16.72 -3.01 14.16
N ARG A 171 -16.91 -3.28 12.87
CA ARG A 171 -16.14 -4.27 12.10
C ARG A 171 -14.80 -3.75 11.58
N ALA A 172 -14.37 -2.56 11.98
CA ALA A 172 -13.12 -1.93 11.52
C ALA A 172 -11.90 -2.88 11.57
N MET A 173 -11.73 -3.62 12.67
CA MET A 173 -10.61 -4.57 12.80
C MET A 173 -10.78 -5.86 12.01
N SER A 174 -12.03 -6.27 11.75
CA SER A 174 -12.29 -7.39 10.85
C SER A 174 -11.92 -7.01 9.41
N PHE A 175 -12.31 -5.81 8.95
CA PHE A 175 -11.91 -5.31 7.63
C PHE A 175 -10.39 -5.15 7.52
N PHE A 176 -9.72 -4.61 8.55
CA PHE A 176 -8.27 -4.51 8.58
C PHE A 176 -7.59 -5.87 8.36
N GLY A 177 -8.07 -6.93 9.04
CA GLY A 177 -7.61 -8.29 8.82
C GLY A 177 -7.84 -8.77 7.38
N TYR A 178 -9.04 -8.59 6.84
CA TYR A 178 -9.35 -8.96 5.45
C TYR A 178 -8.48 -8.21 4.44
N SER A 179 -8.20 -6.93 4.67
CA SER A 179 -7.38 -6.13 3.77
C SER A 179 -5.92 -6.64 3.70
N ASN A 180 -5.37 -7.13 4.82
CA ASN A 180 -4.05 -7.77 4.82
C ASN A 180 -4.05 -9.08 4.02
N VAL A 181 -5.08 -9.92 4.22
CA VAL A 181 -5.26 -11.17 3.48
C VAL A 181 -5.44 -10.89 1.98
N TYR A 182 -6.18 -9.84 1.63
CA TYR A 182 -6.33 -9.39 0.24
C TYR A 182 -4.96 -9.06 -0.38
N LEU A 183 -4.17 -8.19 0.24
CA LEU A 183 -2.88 -7.78 -0.33
C LEU A 183 -1.91 -8.95 -0.45
N ALA A 184 -1.78 -9.75 0.61
CA ALA A 184 -0.95 -10.95 0.60
C ALA A 184 -1.41 -11.93 -0.49
N GLY A 185 -2.72 -12.17 -0.59
CA GLY A 185 -3.32 -13.05 -1.59
C GLY A 185 -3.06 -12.58 -3.03
N ILE A 186 -3.15 -11.27 -3.31
CA ILE A 186 -2.84 -10.71 -4.64
C ILE A 186 -1.39 -10.99 -5.04
N PHE A 187 -0.41 -10.71 -4.15
CA PHE A 187 0.99 -10.94 -4.47
C PHE A 187 1.38 -12.41 -4.50
N VAL A 188 0.79 -13.26 -3.64
CA VAL A 188 0.95 -14.72 -3.72
C VAL A 188 0.38 -15.25 -5.03
N ALA A 189 -0.81 -14.82 -5.43
CA ALA A 189 -1.41 -15.24 -6.69
C ALA A 189 -0.59 -14.80 -7.90
N MET A 190 0.04 -13.62 -7.84
CA MET A 190 0.95 -13.15 -8.88
C MET A 190 2.20 -14.03 -8.97
N ALA A 191 2.82 -14.36 -7.84
CA ALA A 191 4.00 -15.23 -7.80
C ALA A 191 3.69 -16.65 -8.28
N VAL A 192 2.55 -17.23 -7.86
CA VAL A 192 2.11 -18.55 -8.31
C VAL A 192 1.75 -18.52 -9.79
N GLY A 193 0.98 -17.52 -10.23
CA GLY A 193 0.54 -17.36 -11.61
C GLY A 193 1.70 -17.27 -12.60
N ALA A 194 2.78 -16.58 -12.22
CA ALA A 194 4.01 -16.50 -13.03
C ALA A 194 4.77 -17.84 -13.16
N VAL A 195 4.47 -18.84 -12.33
CA VAL A 195 5.09 -20.18 -12.37
C VAL A 195 4.22 -21.19 -13.13
N ILE A 196 2.89 -21.07 -13.04
CA ILE A 196 1.95 -22.09 -13.54
C ILE A 196 1.23 -21.72 -14.84
N GLY A 197 1.32 -20.47 -15.31
CA GLY A 197 0.65 -19.95 -16.50
C GLY A 197 1.60 -19.19 -17.40
#